data_AF-A0A527TM53-F1
#
_entry.id   AF-A0A527TM53-F1
#
_cell.length_a   1.000
_cell.length_b   1.000
_cell.length_c   1.000
_cell.angle_alpha   90.00
_cell.angle_beta   90.00
_cell.angle_gamma   90.00
#
_symmetry.space_group_name_H-M   'P 1'
#
loop_
_entity.id
_entity.type
_entity.pdbx_description
1 polymer ?
#
loop_
_entity_poly.entity_id
_entity_poly.type
_entity_poly.pdbx_seq_one_letter_code
_entity_poly.pdbx_strand_id
1 'polypeptide(L)'
;AAHRAHASTEGLAHRLPAYAGRTMQAELDALEKGLGNPVRPVVAIVGGAKVSTKIDLLMNLVKKVDALVIGGGMANTFLAARGT
;
A
#
# COMPACT_ATOMS: atom_id res chain seq x y z
N ALA A 1 -9.24 9.00 4.65
CA ALA A 1 -10.34 9.71 3.97
C ALA A 1 -10.08 9.90 2.47
N ALA A 2 -8.86 10.30 2.06
CA ALA A 2 -8.51 10.59 0.66
C ALA A 2 -8.77 9.47 -0.37
N HIS A 3 -8.86 8.20 0.04
CA HIS A 3 -9.18 7.08 -0.87
C HIS A 3 -10.67 6.97 -1.24
N ARG A 4 -11.54 7.86 -0.72
CA ARG A 4 -12.98 7.88 -1.03
C ARG A 4 -13.38 9.23 -1.60
N ALA A 5 -14.21 9.20 -2.64
CA ALA A 5 -14.77 10.40 -3.26
C ALA A 5 -15.96 10.92 -2.46
N HIS A 6 -15.69 11.67 -1.39
CA HIS A 6 -16.72 12.37 -0.61
C HIS A 6 -16.70 13.86 -0.93
N ALA A 7 -17.84 14.53 -0.68
CA ALA A 7 -18.00 15.96 -0.94
C ALA A 7 -16.92 16.81 -0.24
N SER A 8 -16.58 16.51 1.01
CA SER A 8 -15.62 17.28 1.81
C SER A 8 -14.15 16.95 1.56
N THR A 9 -13.84 15.87 0.85
CA THR A 9 -12.45 15.42 0.65
C THR A 9 -11.98 15.44 -0.79
N GLU A 10 -12.91 15.42 -1.74
CA GLU A 10 -12.61 15.34 -3.17
C GLU A 10 -13.52 16.30 -3.96
N GLY A 11 -14.83 16.29 -3.69
CA GLY A 11 -15.79 17.09 -4.46
C GLY A 11 -15.54 18.60 -4.42
N LEU A 12 -15.16 19.15 -3.26
CA LEU A 12 -14.83 20.57 -3.12
C LEU A 12 -13.54 20.96 -3.86
N ALA A 13 -12.58 20.03 -3.98
CA ALA A 13 -11.28 20.28 -4.62
C ALA A 13 -11.41 20.57 -6.13
N HIS A 14 -12.51 20.19 -6.77
CA HIS A 14 -12.81 20.53 -8.17
C HIS A 14 -13.33 21.95 -8.36
N ARG A 15 -13.74 22.64 -7.28
CA ARG A 15 -14.39 23.96 -7.34
C ARG A 15 -13.54 25.08 -6.78
N LEU A 16 -12.51 24.74 -6.00
CA LEU A 16 -11.62 25.69 -5.35
C LEU A 16 -10.17 25.24 -5.52
N PRO A 17 -9.19 26.16 -5.44
CA PRO A 17 -7.79 25.78 -5.33
C PRO A 17 -7.59 24.79 -4.18
N ALA A 18 -6.96 23.65 -4.47
CA ALA A 18 -6.78 22.56 -3.53
C ALA A 18 -5.28 22.27 -3.33
N TYR A 19 -4.88 22.08 -2.08
CA TYR A 19 -3.49 21.87 -1.71
C TYR A 19 -3.39 20.79 -0.63
N ALA A 20 -2.30 20.01 -0.67
CA ALA A 20 -1.98 19.08 0.41
C ALA A 20 -1.50 19.86 1.65
N GLY A 21 -2.14 19.61 2.79
CA GLY A 21 -1.59 20.03 4.08
C GLY A 21 -0.33 19.22 4.45
N ARG A 22 0.40 19.67 5.48
CA ARG A 22 1.70 19.06 5.87
C ARG A 22 1.62 17.57 6.19
N THR A 23 0.53 17.11 6.80
CA THR A 23 0.34 15.69 7.13
C THR A 23 0.13 14.85 5.87
N MET A 24 -0.69 15.34 4.93
CA MET A 24 -0.88 14.68 3.64
C MET A 24 0.43 14.68 2.82
N GLN A 25 1.17 15.80 2.82
CA GLN A 25 2.47 15.87 2.17
C GLN A 25 3.45 14.83 2.75
N ALA A 26 3.56 14.73 4.07
CA ALA A 26 4.45 13.77 4.72
C ALA A 26 4.09 12.31 4.35
N GLU A 27 2.81 11.98 4.26
CA GLU A 27 2.34 10.66 3.81
C GLU A 27 2.72 10.39 2.34
N LEU A 28 2.53 11.37 1.46
CA LEU A 28 2.89 11.26 0.04
C LEU A 28 4.41 11.09 -0.13
N ASP A 29 5.21 11.88 0.59
CA ASP A 29 6.67 11.81 0.56
C ASP A 29 7.18 10.45 1.07
N ALA A 30 6.54 9.89 2.11
CA ALA A 30 6.88 8.56 2.62
C ALA A 30 6.55 7.45 1.61
N LEU A 31 5.39 7.54 0.95
CA LEU A 31 5.00 6.60 -0.12
C LEU A 31 5.95 6.69 -1.32
N GLU A 32 6.32 7.89 -1.75
CA GLU A 32 7.24 8.11 -2.87
C GLU A 32 8.63 7.52 -2.58
N LYS A 33 9.15 7.73 -1.37
CA LYS A 33 10.43 7.16 -0.93
C LYS A 33 10.43 5.62 -0.90
N GLY A 34 9.27 4.98 -0.69
CA GLY A 34 9.16 3.53 -0.62
C GLY A 34 8.79 2.85 -1.93
N LEU A 35 8.00 3.51 -2.80
CA LEU A 35 7.35 2.89 -3.97
C LEU A 35 7.61 3.59 -5.30
N GLY A 36 8.16 4.81 -5.29
CA GLY A 36 8.50 5.60 -6.46
C GLY A 36 9.89 5.25 -6.99
N ASN A 37 10.91 5.99 -6.57
CA ASN A 37 12.33 5.67 -6.81
C ASN A 37 13.08 5.40 -5.50
N PRO A 38 12.81 4.25 -4.84
CA PRO A 38 13.37 3.95 -3.53
C PRO A 38 14.86 3.61 -3.59
N VAL A 39 15.58 3.86 -2.51
CA VAL A 39 16.93 3.32 -2.31
C VAL A 39 16.82 1.81 -2.12
N ARG A 40 17.51 1.05 -2.95
CA ARG A 40 17.50 -0.42 -2.91
C ARG A 40 18.57 -0.96 -1.95
N PRO A 41 18.33 -2.12 -1.30
CA PRO A 41 17.17 -3.01 -1.49
C PRO A 41 15.91 -2.56 -0.74
N VAL A 42 14.75 -2.81 -1.33
CA VAL A 42 13.43 -2.58 -0.74
C VAL A 42 12.80 -3.89 -0.33
N VAL A 43 12.36 -3.97 0.93
CA VAL A 43 11.64 -5.12 1.48
C VAL A 43 10.24 -4.70 1.88
N ALA A 44 9.22 -5.38 1.35
CA ALA A 44 7.85 -5.25 1.83
C ALA A 44 7.53 -6.33 2.85
N ILE A 45 6.91 -5.93 3.96
CA ILE A 45 6.36 -6.85 4.97
C ILE A 45 4.85 -6.70 4.94
N VAL A 46 4.13 -7.77 4.60
CA VAL A 46 2.67 -7.76 4.50
C VAL A 46 2.08 -8.79 5.45
N GLY A 47 1.22 -8.32 6.35
CA GLY A 47 0.45 -9.16 7.26
C GLY A 47 -1.06 -9.06 7.03
N GLY A 48 -1.80 -9.93 7.69
CA GLY A 48 -3.26 -9.92 7.67
C GLY A 48 -3.86 -11.29 7.98
N ALA A 49 -5.19 -11.33 8.11
CA ALA A 49 -5.91 -12.58 8.41
C ALA A 49 -6.30 -13.37 7.16
N LYS A 50 -6.49 -12.72 6.00
CA LYS A 50 -6.99 -13.34 4.77
C LYS A 50 -6.21 -12.86 3.54
N VAL A 51 -5.76 -13.78 2.69
CA VAL A 51 -5.04 -13.45 1.43
C VAL A 51 -5.95 -12.73 0.44
N SER A 52 -7.21 -13.13 0.35
CA SER A 52 -8.16 -12.61 -0.64
C SER A 52 -8.36 -11.08 -0.57
N THR A 53 -8.23 -10.48 0.62
CA THR A 53 -8.40 -9.02 0.79
C THR A 53 -7.14 -8.22 0.43
N LYS A 54 -6.03 -8.90 0.10
CA LYS A 54 -4.71 -8.31 -0.14
C LYS A 54 -4.09 -8.73 -1.46
N ILE A 55 -4.77 -9.52 -2.29
CA ILE A 55 -4.17 -10.11 -3.48
C ILE A 55 -3.69 -9.05 -4.49
N ASP A 56 -4.49 -8.02 -4.75
CA ASP A 56 -4.11 -6.93 -5.65
C ASP A 56 -2.90 -6.14 -5.14
N LEU A 57 -2.85 -5.91 -3.83
CA LEU A 57 -1.71 -5.27 -3.18
C LEU A 57 -0.45 -6.11 -3.34
N LEU A 58 -0.53 -7.43 -3.09
CA LEU A 58 0.61 -8.35 -3.24
C LEU A 58 1.09 -8.37 -4.70
N MET A 59 0.17 -8.45 -5.66
CA MET A 59 0.49 -8.44 -7.09
C MET A 59 1.17 -7.14 -7.55
N ASN A 60 0.84 -6.01 -6.92
CA ASN A 60 1.53 -4.75 -7.17
C ASN A 60 2.92 -4.71 -6.51
N LEU A 61 3.05 -5.15 -5.26
CA LEU A 61 4.30 -5.09 -4.50
C LEU A 61 5.38 -5.99 -5.08
N VAL A 62 5.04 -7.21 -5.53
CA VAL A 62 6.00 -8.16 -6.15
C VAL A 62 6.73 -7.55 -7.35
N LYS A 63 6.12 -6.56 -8.04
CA LYS A 63 6.74 -5.88 -9.19
C LYS A 63 7.70 -4.75 -8.79
N LYS A 64 7.68 -4.31 -7.54
CA LYS A 64 8.37 -3.09 -7.08
C LYS A 64 9.48 -3.34 -6.07
N VAL A 65 9.33 -4.36 -5.23
CA VAL A 65 10.25 -4.66 -4.12
C VAL A 65 11.24 -5.77 -4.48
N ASP A 66 12.39 -5.79 -3.80
CA ASP A 66 13.42 -6.82 -3.98
C ASP A 66 13.11 -8.07 -3.14
N ALA A 67 12.43 -7.92 -2.01
CA ALA A 67 11.93 -9.03 -1.21
C ALA A 67 10.54 -8.74 -0.64
N LEU A 68 9.71 -9.79 -0.57
CA LEU A 68 8.38 -9.77 0.02
C LEU A 68 8.30 -10.78 1.15
N VAL A 69 8.02 -10.30 2.35
CA VAL A 69 7.82 -11.11 3.55
C VAL A 69 6.32 -11.15 3.87
N ILE A 70 5.77 -12.36 3.96
CA ILE A 70 4.36 -12.57 4.29
C ILE A 70 4.26 -13.10 5.72
N GLY A 71 3.45 -12.44 6.55
CA GLY A 71 3.21 -12.83 7.94
C GLY A 71 1.72 -12.85 8.31
N GLY A 72 1.42 -13.16 9.57
CA GLY A 72 0.04 -13.26 10.07
C GLY A 72 -0.71 -14.50 9.56
N GLY A 73 -2.02 -14.57 9.81
CA GLY A 73 -2.85 -15.73 9.45
C GLY A 73 -2.87 -16.05 7.96
N MET A 74 -2.68 -15.04 7.10
CA MET A 74 -2.62 -15.23 5.64
C MET A 74 -1.38 -16.03 5.20
N ALA A 75 -0.30 -16.07 5.99
CA ALA A 75 0.88 -16.87 5.68
C ALA A 75 0.55 -18.37 5.62
N ASN A 76 -0.41 -18.83 6.44
CA ASN A 76 -0.83 -20.24 6.46
C ASN A 76 -1.42 -20.70 5.12
N THR A 77 -2.10 -19.83 4.37
CA THR A 77 -2.59 -20.18 3.03
C THR A 77 -1.43 -20.45 2.07
N PHE A 78 -0.34 -19.70 2.17
CA PHE A 78 0.86 -19.93 1.35
C PHE A 78 1.64 -21.15 1.80
N LEU A 79 1.74 -21.39 3.11
CA LEU A 79 2.38 -22.61 3.65
C LEU A 79 1.63 -23.87 3.21
N ALA A 80 0.31 -23.88 3.39
CA ALA A 80 -0.54 -25.00 2.94
C ALA A 80 -0.41 -25.25 1.43
N ALA A 81 -0.36 -24.18 0.62
CA ALA A 81 -0.17 -24.29 -0.84
C ALA A 81 1.20 -24.87 -1.25
N ARG A 82 2.23 -24.75 -0.40
CA ARG A 82 3.56 -25.33 -0.62
C ARG A 82 3.65 -26.80 -0.20
N GLY A 83 2.59 -27.39 0.33
CA GLY A 83 2.56 -28.78 0.80
C GLY A 83 3.18 -28.99 2.19
N THR A 84 3.26 -27.93 3.00
CA THR A 84 3.65 -27.98 4.42
C THR A 84 2.47 -27.68 5.32
#